data_AF-A0A1C6GV87-F1
#
_entry.id   AF-A0A1C6GV87-F1
#
_cell.length_a   1.000
_cell.length_b   1.000
_cell.length_c   1.000
_cell.angle_alpha   90.00
_cell.angle_beta   90.00
_cell.angle_gamma   90.00
#
_symmetry.space_group_name_H-M   'P 1'
#
loop_
_entity.id
_entity.type
_entity.pdbx_description
1 polymer ?
#
loop_
_entity_poly.entity_id
_entity_poly.type
_entity_poly.pdbx_seq_one_letter_code
_entity_poly.pdbx_strand_id
1 'polypeptide(L)'
;MANISEGYANSFVSDSRLWRNVKTGYTHFAENDIGIAKITPCFENKKSVVFTGLINGYGAGTTELHIIRTISGLIVPEYLLCFAKRNDFILGGVQTFSGDVGQQRVTKDYIANYLVSLPPLNEQKRIISAIKEAYYIIENIEKTKLSLIEDVKKAKSKILDLAIRGKLVPQDPNDEPASVLLERIRAEKEKLIKQGKIKRDKKESVIFKGDDNSYYEKYGEKLPSGWVVTNFETLLEYEQPTKYIVSDTNYKPT
;
A
#
# COMPACT_ATOMS: atom_id res chain seq x y z
N MET A 1 -12.95 -16.94 -7.18
CA MET A 1 -11.79 -17.01 -8.10
C MET A 1 -10.73 -16.00 -7.67
N ALA A 2 -10.02 -16.28 -6.57
CA ALA A 2 -9.01 -15.38 -6.02
C ALA A 2 -7.61 -15.63 -6.62
N ASN A 3 -7.34 -16.89 -6.96
CA ASN A 3 -6.06 -17.40 -7.44
C ASN A 3 -5.64 -16.97 -8.87
N ILE A 4 -6.43 -16.16 -9.58
CA ILE A 4 -6.08 -15.63 -10.91
C ILE A 4 -6.03 -14.10 -10.80
N SER A 5 -4.92 -13.52 -11.21
CA SER A 5 -4.66 -12.08 -11.12
C SER A 5 -5.60 -11.26 -12.00
N GLU A 6 -5.87 -10.03 -11.57
CA GLU A 6 -6.78 -9.09 -12.24
C GLU A 6 -6.08 -8.24 -13.30
N GLY A 7 -6.88 -7.57 -14.14
CA GLY A 7 -6.38 -6.66 -15.16
C GLY A 7 -5.55 -7.40 -16.21
N TYR A 8 -4.34 -6.90 -16.50
CA TYR A 8 -3.54 -7.42 -17.61
C TYR A 8 -2.55 -8.54 -17.23
N ALA A 9 -2.37 -8.83 -15.94
CA ALA A 9 -1.43 -9.85 -15.48
C ALA A 9 -1.75 -11.25 -16.05
N ASN A 10 -0.70 -11.96 -16.47
CA ASN A 10 -0.75 -13.37 -16.86
C ASN A 10 -0.13 -14.23 -15.73
N SER A 11 -0.77 -14.23 -14.55
CA SER A 11 -0.29 -14.96 -13.38
C SER A 11 -1.43 -15.57 -12.57
N PHE A 12 -1.13 -16.70 -11.93
CA PHE A 12 -2.05 -17.43 -11.05
C PHE A 12 -1.27 -18.10 -9.91
N VAL A 13 -1.99 -18.57 -8.88
CA VAL A 13 -1.44 -19.29 -7.72
C VAL A 13 -2.14 -20.65 -7.59
N SER A 14 -1.39 -21.73 -7.39
CA SER A 14 -1.95 -23.09 -7.34
C SER A 14 -1.30 -23.98 -6.26
N ASP A 15 -2.12 -24.77 -5.58
CA ASP A 15 -1.67 -25.78 -4.61
C ASP A 15 -1.52 -27.16 -5.30
N SER A 16 -0.57 -27.97 -4.81
CA SER A 16 -0.50 -29.40 -5.18
C SER A 16 -1.62 -30.21 -4.52
N ARG A 17 -2.38 -30.99 -5.29
CA ARG A 17 -3.44 -31.89 -4.78
C ARG A 17 -3.45 -33.23 -5.53
N LEU A 18 -3.81 -34.31 -4.84
CA LEU A 18 -3.99 -35.63 -5.47
C LEU A 18 -5.15 -35.59 -6.48
N TRP A 19 -4.89 -36.02 -7.72
CA TRP A 19 -5.86 -35.93 -8.83
C TRP A 19 -7.23 -36.53 -8.49
N ARG A 20 -7.27 -37.64 -7.73
CA ARG A 20 -8.53 -38.29 -7.32
C ARG A 20 -9.46 -37.37 -6.51
N ASN A 21 -8.95 -36.34 -5.85
CA ASN A 21 -9.71 -35.37 -5.05
C ASN A 21 -10.23 -34.19 -5.89
N VAL A 22 -9.76 -34.03 -7.13
CA VAL A 22 -10.14 -32.94 -8.07
C VAL A 22 -10.71 -33.45 -9.39
N LYS A 23 -10.84 -34.78 -9.57
CA LYS A 23 -11.39 -35.42 -10.77
C LYS A 23 -12.85 -35.07 -11.06
N THR A 24 -13.62 -34.60 -10.07
CA THR A 24 -15.06 -34.31 -10.18
C THR A 24 -15.39 -32.99 -9.50
N GLY A 25 -16.28 -32.19 -10.09
CA GLY A 25 -16.69 -30.87 -9.56
C GLY A 25 -15.75 -29.71 -9.90
N TYR A 26 -14.75 -29.95 -10.75
CA TYR A 26 -13.76 -28.95 -11.19
C TYR A 26 -13.66 -28.92 -12.72
N THR A 27 -13.27 -27.78 -13.28
CA THR A 27 -12.86 -27.66 -14.68
C THR A 27 -11.42 -28.13 -14.82
N HIS A 28 -11.17 -29.13 -15.66
CA HIS A 28 -9.81 -29.60 -15.97
C HIS A 28 -9.19 -28.82 -17.13
N PHE A 29 -7.88 -28.62 -17.05
CA PHE A 29 -7.07 -27.97 -18.08
C PHE A 29 -5.66 -28.59 -18.09
N ALA A 30 -4.91 -28.32 -19.15
CA ALA A 30 -3.54 -28.77 -19.36
C ALA A 30 -2.58 -27.59 -19.53
N GLU A 31 -1.29 -27.90 -19.56
CA GLU A 31 -0.20 -26.95 -19.86
C GLU A 31 -0.48 -26.20 -21.17
N ASN A 32 -0.33 -24.87 -21.14
CA ASN A 32 -0.62 -23.93 -22.23
C ASN A 32 -2.11 -23.71 -22.59
N ASP A 33 -3.07 -24.29 -21.86
CA ASP A 33 -4.48 -23.90 -22.01
C ASP A 33 -4.73 -22.48 -21.49
N ILE A 34 -5.64 -21.75 -22.14
CA ILE A 34 -6.10 -20.42 -21.70
C ILE A 34 -7.37 -20.58 -20.88
N GLY A 35 -7.36 -20.13 -19.63
CA GLY A 35 -8.57 -19.95 -18.83
C GLY A 35 -9.13 -18.53 -18.98
N ILE A 36 -10.44 -18.41 -19.18
CA ILE A 36 -11.21 -17.15 -19.15
C ILE A 36 -12.32 -17.29 -18.10
N ALA A 37 -12.44 -16.32 -17.20
CA ALA A 37 -13.53 -16.30 -16.21
C ALA A 37 -14.91 -16.26 -16.88
N LYS A 38 -15.85 -17.08 -16.41
CA LYS A 38 -17.24 -17.07 -16.88
C LYS A 38 -18.08 -15.95 -16.29
N ILE A 39 -17.82 -15.58 -15.04
CA ILE A 39 -18.82 -14.96 -14.15
C ILE A 39 -18.41 -13.55 -13.69
N THR A 40 -19.40 -12.68 -13.45
CA THR A 40 -19.24 -11.39 -12.76
C THR A 40 -18.67 -11.55 -11.33
N PRO A 41 -17.84 -10.62 -10.84
CA PRO A 41 -17.12 -9.56 -11.56
C PRO A 41 -15.80 -10.07 -12.18
N CYS A 42 -15.54 -11.38 -12.16
CA CYS A 42 -14.25 -11.96 -12.54
C CYS A 42 -13.95 -11.80 -14.04
N PHE A 43 -14.98 -11.90 -14.90
CA PHE A 43 -14.84 -11.59 -16.32
C PHE A 43 -14.51 -10.10 -16.55
N GLU A 44 -15.28 -9.19 -15.96
CA GLU A 44 -15.08 -7.74 -16.04
C GLU A 44 -13.68 -7.30 -15.57
N ASN A 45 -13.21 -7.89 -14.46
CA ASN A 45 -11.86 -7.68 -13.91
C ASN A 45 -10.75 -8.41 -14.69
N LYS A 46 -11.04 -8.93 -15.90
CA LYS A 46 -10.08 -9.55 -16.82
C LYS A 46 -9.33 -10.77 -16.24
N LYS A 47 -9.98 -11.57 -15.38
CA LYS A 47 -9.42 -12.81 -14.81
C LYS A 47 -9.33 -13.93 -15.86
N SER A 48 -8.38 -13.75 -16.75
CA SER A 48 -7.99 -14.68 -17.80
C SER A 48 -6.49 -14.92 -17.69
N VAL A 49 -6.02 -16.14 -17.96
CA VAL A 49 -4.61 -16.54 -17.78
C VAL A 49 -4.25 -17.70 -18.71
N VAL A 50 -2.99 -17.82 -19.11
CA VAL A 50 -2.44 -19.07 -19.68
C VAL A 50 -1.93 -19.93 -18.52
N PHE A 51 -2.39 -21.16 -18.43
CA PHE A 51 -1.92 -22.11 -17.42
C PHE A 51 -0.57 -22.70 -17.82
N THR A 52 0.51 -22.09 -17.31
CA THR A 52 1.90 -22.55 -17.50
C THR A 52 2.54 -23.01 -16.20
N GLY A 53 3.46 -23.97 -16.26
CA GLY A 53 4.19 -24.49 -15.11
C GLY A 53 3.39 -25.49 -14.26
N LEU A 54 2.43 -26.20 -14.86
CA LEU A 54 1.59 -27.17 -14.16
C LEU A 54 2.37 -28.44 -13.81
N ILE A 55 2.22 -28.91 -12.57
CA ILE A 55 2.81 -30.16 -12.11
C ILE A 55 2.21 -31.32 -12.91
N ASN A 56 3.07 -32.09 -13.57
CA ASN A 56 2.72 -33.13 -14.55
C ASN A 56 1.89 -32.63 -15.76
N GLY A 57 1.88 -31.32 -16.03
CA GLY A 57 1.21 -30.73 -17.19
C GLY A 57 -0.32 -30.66 -17.12
N TYR A 58 -0.94 -30.89 -15.96
CA TYR A 58 -2.39 -30.88 -15.77
C TYR A 58 -2.83 -30.10 -14.54
N GLY A 59 -4.02 -29.49 -14.60
CA GLY A 59 -4.61 -28.72 -13.52
C GLY A 59 -6.13 -28.88 -13.43
N ALA A 60 -6.66 -28.44 -12.29
CA ALA A 60 -8.09 -28.46 -11.99
C ALA A 60 -8.47 -27.15 -11.26
N GLY A 61 -9.52 -26.49 -11.73
CA GLY A 61 -9.96 -25.18 -11.23
C GLY A 61 -11.47 -25.07 -11.13
N THR A 62 -11.96 -23.86 -10.82
CA THR A 62 -13.41 -23.63 -10.66
C THR A 62 -14.20 -23.94 -11.94
N THR A 63 -15.43 -24.41 -11.78
CA THR A 63 -16.45 -24.55 -12.83
C THR A 63 -16.67 -23.25 -13.62
N GLU A 64 -16.39 -22.10 -13.02
CA GLU A 64 -16.55 -20.77 -13.61
C GLU A 64 -15.39 -20.35 -14.55
N LEU A 65 -14.75 -21.31 -15.23
CA LEU A 65 -13.74 -21.07 -16.28
C LEU A 65 -14.18 -21.64 -17.62
N HIS A 66 -14.16 -20.83 -18.68
CA HIS A 66 -14.09 -21.31 -20.06
C HIS A 66 -12.62 -21.65 -20.35
N ILE A 67 -12.35 -22.83 -20.89
CA ILE A 67 -11.00 -23.27 -21.26
C ILE A 67 -10.88 -23.26 -22.78
N ILE A 68 -9.87 -22.59 -23.31
CA ILE A 68 -9.52 -22.55 -24.73
C ILE A 68 -8.17 -23.22 -24.91
N ARG A 69 -8.14 -24.28 -25.72
CA ARG A 69 -6.90 -24.94 -26.15
C ARG A 69 -6.51 -24.46 -27.55
N THR A 70 -5.32 -23.89 -27.69
CA THR A 70 -4.76 -23.51 -28.99
C THR A 70 -4.39 -24.73 -29.83
N ILE A 71 -4.47 -24.61 -31.16
CA ILE A 71 -3.87 -25.60 -32.07
C ILE A 71 -2.34 -25.50 -31.93
N SER A 72 -1.72 -26.56 -31.40
CA SER A 72 -0.30 -26.58 -31.05
C SER A 72 0.60 -26.23 -32.26
N GLY A 73 1.65 -25.46 -32.00
CA GLY A 73 2.62 -25.03 -33.01
C GLY A 73 2.16 -23.89 -33.95
N LEU A 74 0.86 -23.60 -34.05
CA LEU A 74 0.33 -22.56 -34.96
C LEU A 74 -0.04 -21.24 -34.26
N ILE A 75 -0.37 -21.29 -32.97
CA ILE A 75 -0.87 -20.14 -32.20
C ILE A 75 -0.12 -20.04 -30.87
N VAL A 76 0.36 -18.84 -30.53
CA VAL A 76 0.93 -18.53 -29.20
C VAL A 76 -0.22 -18.31 -28.21
N PRO A 77 -0.32 -19.05 -27.08
CA PRO A 77 -1.41 -18.90 -26.11
C PRO A 77 -1.54 -17.49 -25.55
N GLU A 78 -0.43 -16.81 -25.22
CA GLU A 78 -0.46 -15.43 -24.72
C GLU A 78 -1.01 -14.45 -25.76
N TYR A 79 -0.89 -14.74 -27.06
CA TYR A 79 -1.40 -13.88 -28.13
C TYR A 79 -2.93 -13.83 -28.12
N LEU A 80 -3.60 -14.98 -27.92
CA LEU A 80 -5.05 -15.00 -27.72
C LEU A 80 -5.45 -14.45 -26.34
N LEU A 81 -4.62 -14.64 -25.30
CA LEU A 81 -4.86 -14.03 -23.99
C LEU A 81 -4.92 -12.50 -24.07
N CYS A 82 -4.10 -11.86 -24.91
CA CYS A 82 -4.17 -10.42 -25.13
C CYS A 82 -5.56 -9.99 -25.62
N PHE A 83 -6.20 -10.72 -26.55
CA PHE A 83 -7.58 -10.45 -26.94
C PHE A 83 -8.57 -10.68 -25.80
N ALA A 84 -8.43 -11.80 -25.06
CA ALA A 84 -9.26 -12.12 -23.90
C ALA A 84 -9.17 -11.12 -22.73
N LYS A 85 -8.24 -10.15 -22.80
CA LYS A 85 -8.07 -9.05 -21.84
C LYS A 85 -8.34 -7.66 -22.46
N ARG A 86 -8.64 -7.55 -23.76
CA ARG A 86 -8.99 -6.26 -24.40
C ARG A 86 -10.31 -5.70 -23.87
N ASN A 87 -10.41 -4.37 -23.78
CA ASN A 87 -11.64 -3.73 -23.31
C ASN A 87 -12.86 -4.01 -24.21
N ASP A 88 -12.71 -4.10 -25.53
CA ASP A 88 -13.82 -4.44 -26.44
C ASP A 88 -14.32 -5.89 -26.28
N PHE A 89 -13.42 -6.85 -26.00
CA PHE A 89 -13.80 -8.23 -25.67
C PHE A 89 -14.57 -8.31 -24.34
N ILE A 90 -14.14 -7.54 -23.33
CA ILE A 90 -14.85 -7.48 -22.04
C ILE A 90 -16.21 -6.79 -22.20
N LEU A 91 -16.28 -5.63 -22.85
CA LEU A 91 -17.53 -4.87 -23.01
C LEU A 91 -18.55 -5.64 -23.87
N GLY A 92 -18.10 -6.29 -24.95
CA GLY A 92 -18.96 -7.16 -25.75
C GLY A 92 -19.43 -8.40 -24.98
N GLY A 93 -18.56 -9.04 -24.22
CA GLY A 93 -18.94 -10.21 -23.42
C GLY A 93 -19.97 -9.88 -22.34
N VAL A 94 -19.84 -8.72 -21.68
CA VAL A 94 -20.82 -8.18 -20.71
C VAL A 94 -22.19 -7.97 -21.36
N GLN A 95 -22.26 -7.52 -22.62
CA GLN A 95 -23.53 -7.38 -23.35
C GLN A 95 -24.21 -8.74 -23.65
N THR A 96 -23.48 -9.86 -23.59
CA THR A 96 -24.04 -11.22 -23.73
C THR A 96 -24.34 -11.93 -22.41
N PHE A 97 -24.27 -11.21 -21.28
CA PHE A 97 -24.50 -11.79 -19.97
C PHE A 97 -25.90 -12.37 -19.80
N SER A 98 -25.97 -13.54 -19.17
CA SER A 98 -27.21 -14.25 -18.83
C SER A 98 -27.15 -14.81 -17.41
N GLY A 99 -28.33 -14.98 -16.80
CA GLY A 99 -28.50 -15.37 -15.38
C GLY A 99 -28.82 -14.19 -14.46
N ASP A 100 -29.02 -14.49 -13.18
CA ASP A 100 -29.46 -13.53 -12.16
C ASP A 100 -28.39 -12.48 -11.83
N VAL A 101 -28.83 -11.32 -11.32
CA VAL A 101 -27.95 -10.21 -10.91
C VAL A 101 -26.90 -10.68 -9.90
N GLY A 102 -25.61 -10.47 -10.20
CA GLY A 102 -24.50 -10.97 -9.38
C GLY A 102 -24.12 -12.45 -9.59
N GLN A 103 -24.83 -13.17 -10.46
CA GLN A 103 -24.50 -14.50 -10.97
C GLN A 103 -24.47 -14.57 -12.50
N GLN A 104 -24.35 -13.41 -13.15
CA GLN A 104 -24.31 -13.29 -14.60
C GLN A 104 -23.05 -13.92 -15.20
N ARG A 105 -23.22 -14.59 -16.36
CA ARG A 105 -22.16 -15.33 -17.06
C ARG A 105 -22.07 -14.97 -18.54
N VAL A 106 -20.85 -14.86 -19.06
CA VAL A 106 -20.58 -14.74 -20.50
C VAL A 106 -20.85 -16.07 -21.20
N THR A 107 -21.57 -16.02 -22.32
CA THR A 107 -21.90 -17.22 -23.10
C THR A 107 -20.64 -17.85 -23.70
N LYS A 108 -20.69 -19.18 -23.93
CA LYS A 108 -19.66 -19.87 -24.73
C LYS A 108 -19.66 -19.35 -26.18
N ASP A 109 -20.85 -19.03 -26.69
CA ASP A 109 -21.06 -18.61 -28.07
C ASP A 109 -20.33 -17.30 -28.39
N TYR A 110 -20.44 -16.28 -27.52
CA TYR A 110 -19.70 -15.03 -27.65
C TYR A 110 -18.18 -15.26 -27.84
N ILE A 111 -17.59 -16.13 -27.02
CA ILE A 111 -16.15 -16.41 -27.07
C ILE A 111 -15.79 -17.23 -28.32
N ALA A 112 -16.65 -18.13 -28.77
CA ALA A 112 -16.42 -18.94 -29.97
C ALA A 112 -16.53 -18.12 -31.27
N ASN A 113 -17.39 -17.09 -31.28
CA ASN A 113 -17.68 -16.26 -32.45
C ASN A 113 -16.92 -14.91 -32.45
N TYR A 114 -16.13 -14.59 -31.41
CA TYR A 114 -15.34 -13.35 -31.35
C TYR A 114 -14.20 -13.37 -32.38
N LEU A 115 -14.18 -12.37 -33.25
CA LEU A 115 -13.23 -12.26 -34.35
C LEU A 115 -11.85 -11.77 -33.87
N VAL A 116 -10.82 -12.59 -34.05
CA VAL A 116 -9.41 -12.24 -33.80
C VAL A 116 -8.65 -12.05 -35.12
N SER A 117 -7.74 -11.08 -35.17
CA SER A 117 -6.73 -11.02 -36.22
C SER A 117 -5.60 -12.00 -35.90
N LEU A 118 -5.22 -12.85 -36.86
CA LEU A 118 -4.21 -13.91 -36.67
C LEU A 118 -3.03 -13.72 -37.64
N PRO A 119 -1.93 -13.08 -37.21
CA PRO A 119 -0.73 -12.94 -38.03
C PRO A 119 0.13 -14.22 -37.98
N PRO A 120 1.16 -14.34 -38.84
CA PRO A 120 2.08 -15.48 -38.83
C PRO A 120 2.75 -15.70 -37.45
N LEU A 121 3.11 -16.94 -37.13
CA LEU A 121 3.63 -17.34 -35.81
C LEU A 121 4.80 -16.48 -35.31
N ASN A 122 5.73 -16.08 -36.19
CA ASN A 122 6.87 -15.24 -35.82
C ASN A 122 6.44 -13.81 -35.45
N GLU A 123 5.37 -13.29 -36.06
CA GLU A 123 4.81 -11.98 -35.74
C GLU A 123 4.01 -12.02 -34.44
N GLN A 124 3.26 -13.11 -34.17
CA GLN A 124 2.63 -13.34 -32.85
C GLN A 124 3.69 -13.30 -31.73
N LYS A 125 4.83 -14.00 -31.93
CA LYS A 125 5.97 -13.99 -31.00
C LYS A 125 6.58 -12.61 -30.84
N ARG A 126 6.78 -11.86 -31.93
CA ARG A 126 7.32 -10.48 -31.91
C ARG A 126 6.43 -9.53 -31.12
N ILE A 127 5.11 -9.58 -31.35
CA ILE A 127 4.12 -8.78 -30.62
C ILE A 127 4.15 -9.13 -29.12
N ILE A 128 4.16 -10.42 -28.77
CA ILE A 128 4.24 -10.84 -27.36
C ILE A 128 5.56 -10.46 -26.70
N SER A 129 6.69 -10.43 -27.42
CA SER A 129 7.96 -9.94 -26.90
C SER A 129 7.89 -8.45 -26.53
N ALA A 130 7.38 -7.61 -27.43
CA ALA A 130 7.23 -6.17 -27.19
C ALA A 130 6.24 -5.87 -26.05
N ILE A 131 5.17 -6.65 -25.92
CA ILE A 131 4.21 -6.53 -24.80
C ILE A 131 4.87 -6.92 -23.47
N LYS A 132 5.66 -8.01 -23.42
CA LYS A 132 6.39 -8.44 -22.22
C LYS A 132 7.45 -7.40 -21.79
N GLU A 133 8.15 -6.79 -22.75
CA GLU A 133 9.09 -5.69 -22.52
C GLU A 133 8.40 -4.45 -21.93
N ALA A 134 7.24 -4.07 -22.47
CA ALA A 134 6.45 -2.95 -21.93
C ALA A 134 5.98 -3.19 -20.49
N TYR A 135 5.54 -4.42 -20.14
CA TYR A 135 5.19 -4.74 -18.75
C TYR A 135 6.39 -4.71 -17.82
N TYR A 136 7.55 -5.22 -18.24
CA TYR A 136 8.79 -5.13 -17.45
C TYR A 136 9.20 -3.68 -17.16
N ILE A 137 9.01 -2.75 -18.10
CA ILE A 137 9.24 -1.31 -17.87
C ILE A 137 8.25 -0.76 -16.81
N ILE A 138 6.97 -1.13 -16.89
CA ILE A 138 5.94 -0.69 -15.93
C ILE A 138 6.25 -1.21 -14.52
N GLU A 139 6.57 -2.49 -14.35
CA GLU A 139 6.94 -3.08 -13.05
C GLU A 139 8.15 -2.40 -12.41
N ASN A 140 9.16 -2.04 -13.21
CA ASN A 140 10.32 -1.29 -12.72
C ASN A 140 9.96 0.14 -12.29
N ILE A 141 9.06 0.82 -13.00
CA ILE A 141 8.56 2.15 -12.61
C ILE A 141 7.80 2.09 -11.28
N GLU A 142 6.92 1.09 -11.11
CA GLU A 142 6.17 0.89 -9.85
C GLU A 142 7.10 0.58 -8.67
N LYS A 143 8.08 -0.32 -8.87
CA LYS A 143 9.10 -0.63 -7.86
C LYS A 143 9.94 0.60 -7.48
N THR A 144 10.33 1.41 -8.46
CA THR A 144 11.10 2.64 -8.23
C THR A 144 10.30 3.68 -7.47
N LYS A 145 9.02 3.86 -7.83
CA LYS A 145 8.05 4.73 -7.12
C LYS A 145 7.90 4.33 -5.65
N LEU A 146 7.82 3.02 -5.35
CA LEU A 146 7.72 2.53 -3.98
C LEU A 146 8.99 2.81 -3.15
N SER A 147 10.19 2.64 -3.73
CA SER A 147 11.45 3.03 -3.06
C SER A 147 11.48 4.53 -2.77
N LEU A 148 11.17 5.36 -3.78
CA LEU A 148 11.18 6.82 -3.64
C LEU A 148 10.23 7.33 -2.54
N ILE A 149 9.05 6.74 -2.41
CA ILE A 149 8.11 7.07 -1.32
C ILE A 149 8.73 6.78 0.05
N GLU A 150 9.44 5.65 0.19
CA GLU A 150 10.07 5.24 1.43
C GLU A 150 11.33 6.08 1.75
N ASP A 151 12.11 6.43 0.74
CA ASP A 151 13.29 7.30 0.91
C ASP A 151 12.89 8.76 1.23
N VAL A 152 11.76 9.24 0.70
CA VAL A 152 11.14 10.51 1.12
C VAL A 152 10.67 10.48 2.58
N LYS A 153 10.14 9.36 3.09
CA LYS A 153 9.82 9.24 4.54
C LYS A 153 11.09 9.32 5.39
N LYS A 154 12.14 8.57 5.01
CA LYS A 154 13.45 8.59 5.71
C LYS A 154 14.06 9.99 5.69
N ALA A 155 14.00 10.69 4.56
CA ALA A 155 14.47 12.07 4.44
C ALA A 155 13.70 13.01 5.38
N LYS A 156 12.37 12.97 5.40
CA LYS A 156 11.53 13.76 6.33
C LYS A 156 11.84 13.45 7.80
N SER A 157 12.01 12.17 8.15
CA SER A 157 12.40 11.76 9.51
C SER A 157 13.77 12.31 9.92
N LYS A 158 14.78 12.24 9.04
CA LYS A 158 16.10 12.84 9.27
C LYS A 158 16.07 14.36 9.38
N ILE A 159 15.29 15.04 8.54
CA ILE A 159 15.12 16.50 8.61
C ILE A 159 14.46 16.91 9.94
N LEU A 160 13.46 16.16 10.40
CA LEU A 160 12.81 16.40 11.70
C LEU A 160 13.75 16.14 12.88
N ASP A 161 14.55 15.06 12.83
CA ASP A 161 15.58 14.78 13.84
C ASP A 161 16.66 15.88 13.89
N LEU A 162 17.11 16.38 12.73
CA LEU A 162 18.02 17.52 12.66
C LEU A 162 17.38 18.82 13.17
N ALA A 163 16.09 19.06 12.88
CA ALA A 163 15.35 20.23 13.38
C ALA A 163 15.25 20.20 14.91
N ILE A 164 14.83 19.07 15.47
CA ILE A 164 14.70 18.84 16.91
C ILE A 164 16.05 18.97 17.64
N ARG A 165 17.16 18.64 16.97
CA ARG A 165 18.53 18.85 17.48
C ARG A 165 19.10 20.26 17.22
N GLY A 166 18.34 21.18 16.63
CA GLY A 166 18.79 22.52 16.23
C GLY A 166 19.70 22.58 14.99
N LYS A 167 20.08 21.43 14.42
CA LYS A 167 21.17 21.27 13.43
C LYS A 167 20.80 21.60 11.97
N LEU A 168 19.64 22.23 11.72
CA LEU A 168 19.27 22.70 10.38
C LEU A 168 19.90 24.05 10.02
N VAL A 169 20.44 24.79 11.00
CA VAL A 169 21.03 26.12 10.82
C VAL A 169 22.41 26.14 11.51
N PRO A 170 23.44 26.82 10.97
CA PRO A 170 24.66 27.11 11.71
C PRO A 170 24.33 27.74 13.07
N GLN A 171 24.94 27.25 14.15
CA GLN A 171 24.74 27.78 15.49
C GLN A 171 25.62 29.01 15.69
N ASP A 172 25.11 30.09 16.30
CA ASP A 172 25.96 31.23 16.65
C ASP A 172 26.70 30.93 17.97
N PRO A 173 28.04 31.05 18.04
CA PRO A 173 28.78 30.92 19.30
C PRO A 173 28.37 31.92 20.39
N ASN A 174 27.63 32.97 20.03
CA ASN A 174 27.10 33.99 20.93
C ASN A 174 25.65 33.72 21.38
N ASP A 175 24.98 32.67 20.89
CA ASP A 175 23.63 32.29 21.34
C ASP A 175 23.63 31.96 22.83
N GLU A 176 22.59 32.40 23.56
CA GLU A 176 22.48 32.15 24.99
C GLU A 176 22.30 30.65 25.29
N PRO A 177 23.15 30.04 26.15
CA PRO A 177 22.95 28.66 26.58
C PRO A 177 21.60 28.50 27.31
N ALA A 178 20.77 27.56 26.85
CA ALA A 178 19.42 27.32 27.38
C ALA A 178 19.36 27.09 28.91
N SER A 179 20.48 26.70 29.55
CA SER A 179 20.61 26.65 31.00
C SER A 179 20.31 27.98 31.70
N VAL A 180 20.74 29.12 31.14
CA VAL A 180 20.55 30.45 31.73
C VAL A 180 19.07 30.88 31.66
N LEU A 181 18.39 30.53 30.57
CA LEU A 181 16.94 30.70 30.46
C LEU A 181 16.18 29.81 31.46
N LEU A 182 16.61 28.56 31.66
CA LEU A 182 16.02 27.64 32.65
C LEU A 182 16.19 28.12 34.09
N GLU A 183 17.34 28.72 34.43
CA GLU A 183 17.56 29.36 35.73
C GLU A 183 16.63 30.55 35.94
N ARG A 184 16.44 31.40 34.91
CA ARG A 184 15.45 32.49 34.95
C ARG A 184 14.02 31.98 35.14
N ILE A 185 13.61 30.93 34.41
CA ILE A 185 12.28 30.31 34.54
C ILE A 185 12.07 29.71 35.94
N ARG A 186 13.08 29.05 36.52
CA ARG A 186 13.03 28.53 37.89
C ARG A 186 12.87 29.65 38.92
N ALA A 187 13.65 30.73 38.81
CA ALA A 187 13.56 31.88 39.68
C ALA A 187 12.19 32.58 39.60
N GLU A 188 11.59 32.66 38.41
CA GLU A 188 10.26 33.24 38.23
C GLU A 188 9.14 32.33 38.78
N LYS A 189 9.20 31.01 38.54
CA LYS A 189 8.30 30.05 39.21
C LYS A 189 8.39 30.15 40.73
N GLU A 190 9.60 30.24 41.31
CA GLU A 190 9.80 30.43 42.75
C GLU A 190 9.12 31.70 43.28
N LYS A 191 9.21 32.84 42.57
CA LYS A 191 8.50 34.08 42.94
C LYS A 191 6.99 33.90 42.88
N LEU A 192 6.46 33.29 41.83
CA LEU A 192 5.01 33.12 41.62
C LEU A 192 4.40 32.12 42.62
N ILE A 193 5.17 31.11 43.04
CA ILE A 193 4.85 30.21 44.17
C ILE A 193 4.85 30.99 45.50
N LYS A 194 5.86 31.84 45.75
CA LYS A 194 5.90 32.73 46.94
C LYS A 194 4.76 33.76 46.95
N GLN A 195 4.24 34.16 45.79
CA GLN A 195 3.04 34.99 45.62
C GLN A 195 1.73 34.19 45.71
N GLY A 196 1.77 32.87 45.89
CA GLY A 196 0.57 32.01 45.98
C GLY A 196 -0.19 31.79 44.67
N LYS A 197 0.30 32.31 43.53
CA LYS A 197 -0.36 32.20 42.21
C LYS A 197 -0.27 30.81 41.60
N ILE A 198 0.76 30.04 41.98
CA ILE A 198 1.02 28.68 41.47
C ILE A 198 1.32 27.77 42.68
N LYS A 199 0.82 26.53 42.67
CA LYS A 199 1.16 25.53 43.69
C LYS A 199 2.57 24.97 43.44
N ARG A 200 3.32 24.71 44.52
CA ARG A 200 4.64 24.06 44.42
C ARG A 200 4.46 22.57 44.14
N ASP A 201 4.98 22.10 43.01
CA ASP A 201 4.98 20.68 42.65
C ASP A 201 5.89 19.88 43.60
N LYS A 202 5.59 18.59 43.79
CA LYS A 202 6.27 17.71 44.76
C LYS A 202 7.41 16.87 44.16
N LYS A 203 7.66 16.98 42.86
CA LYS A 203 8.64 16.14 42.12
C LYS A 203 9.38 16.94 41.04
N GLU A 204 10.41 17.68 41.43
CA GLU A 204 11.38 18.22 40.46
C GLU A 204 12.37 17.12 40.01
N SER A 205 12.61 16.99 38.70
CA SER A 205 13.71 16.17 38.15
C SER A 205 14.88 17.06 37.72
N VAL A 206 16.10 16.49 37.72
CA VAL A 206 17.35 17.21 37.47
C VAL A 206 18.22 16.45 36.46
N ILE A 207 19.08 17.18 35.77
CA ILE A 207 19.65 16.83 34.47
C ILE A 207 21.13 17.26 34.47
N PHE A 208 22.05 16.35 34.13
CA PHE A 208 23.51 16.50 34.31
C PHE A 208 24.28 15.52 33.39
N LYS A 209 25.60 15.68 33.18
CA LYS A 209 26.31 15.05 32.03
C LYS A 209 27.06 13.73 32.28
N GLY A 210 26.90 12.75 31.38
CA GLY A 210 27.62 11.46 31.36
C GLY A 210 29.12 11.56 31.14
N ASP A 211 29.87 10.66 31.77
CA ASP A 211 31.34 10.58 31.64
C ASP A 211 31.72 9.91 30.30
N ASP A 212 30.77 9.17 29.73
CA ASP A 212 30.74 8.65 28.35
C ASP A 212 30.33 9.72 27.32
N ASN A 213 30.16 10.98 27.75
CA ASN A 213 29.68 12.12 26.94
C ASN A 213 28.18 12.03 26.54
N SER A 214 27.47 10.95 26.90
CA SER A 214 26.04 10.72 26.64
C SER A 214 25.16 11.17 27.81
N TYR A 215 23.84 10.94 27.68
CA TYR A 215 22.90 11.43 28.66
C TYR A 215 21.50 10.70 28.72
N TYR A 216 20.97 10.42 29.93
CA TYR A 216 19.71 9.66 30.29
C TYR A 216 18.95 10.39 31.46
N GLU A 217 17.89 10.00 32.23
CA GLU A 217 17.26 10.91 33.26
C GLU A 217 17.45 10.63 34.78
N LYS A 218 17.76 11.68 35.59
CA LYS A 218 17.86 11.62 37.08
C LYS A 218 16.53 11.83 37.82
N TYR A 219 15.75 10.75 37.86
CA TYR A 219 15.63 10.00 39.12
C TYR A 219 16.75 8.93 39.26
N GLY A 220 17.23 8.37 38.13
CA GLY A 220 18.50 7.61 38.06
C GLY A 220 19.64 8.54 37.65
N GLU A 221 20.17 8.38 36.44
CA GLU A 221 21.24 9.18 35.81
C GLU A 221 20.75 9.58 34.40
N LYS A 222 21.08 10.67 33.67
CA LYS A 222 21.97 11.85 33.74
C LYS A 222 21.84 12.66 32.38
N LEU A 223 20.91 13.64 32.15
CA LEU A 223 20.35 14.08 30.80
C LEU A 223 21.11 15.24 30.05
N PRO A 224 20.82 15.57 28.76
CA PRO A 224 21.66 16.44 27.93
C PRO A 224 21.87 17.87 28.41
N SER A 225 23.13 18.32 28.31
CA SER A 225 23.46 19.74 28.47
C SER A 225 22.76 20.55 27.38
N GLY A 226 21.99 21.56 27.79
CA GLY A 226 21.09 22.33 26.93
C GLY A 226 19.68 21.75 26.77
N TRP A 227 19.38 20.58 27.34
CA TRP A 227 18.04 19.96 27.28
C TRP A 227 17.41 19.87 28.67
N VAL A 228 16.08 19.86 28.71
CA VAL A 228 15.32 19.60 29.94
C VAL A 228 14.12 18.70 29.63
N VAL A 229 13.80 17.78 30.54
CA VAL A 229 12.49 17.13 30.58
C VAL A 229 11.58 17.95 31.47
N THR A 230 10.31 18.05 31.09
CA THR A 230 9.28 18.76 31.83
C THR A 230 7.94 18.06 31.62
N ASN A 231 7.03 18.17 32.59
CA ASN A 231 5.68 17.61 32.43
C ASN A 231 4.85 18.49 31.49
N PHE A 232 3.90 17.89 30.78
CA PHE A 232 3.00 18.62 29.88
C PHE A 232 2.21 19.74 30.62
N GLU A 233 1.95 19.53 31.91
CA GLU A 233 1.33 20.51 32.82
C GLU A 233 2.18 21.77 33.04
N THR A 234 3.51 21.70 32.97
CA THR A 234 4.39 22.90 33.00
C THR A 234 4.38 23.67 31.67
N LEU A 235 3.90 23.06 30.58
CA LEU A 235 3.83 23.68 29.25
C LEU A 235 2.43 24.23 28.89
N LEU A 236 1.47 24.17 29.82
CA LEU A 236 0.07 24.51 29.58
C LEU A 236 -0.51 25.38 30.71
N GLU A 237 -1.06 26.55 30.38
CA GLU A 237 -2.08 27.18 31.23
C GLU A 237 -3.45 26.61 30.84
N TYR A 238 -4.07 25.85 31.74
CA TYR A 238 -5.39 25.25 31.54
C TYR A 238 -6.47 25.99 32.31
N GLU A 239 -7.06 27.00 31.69
CA GLU A 239 -8.38 27.50 32.09
C GLU A 239 -9.48 26.64 31.46
N GLN A 240 -10.45 26.19 32.25
CA GLN A 240 -11.75 25.81 31.69
C GLN A 240 -12.58 27.08 31.44
N PRO A 241 -13.06 27.34 30.20
CA PRO A 241 -13.81 28.54 29.86
C PRO A 241 -15.25 28.49 30.40
N THR A 242 -15.38 28.55 31.72
CA THR A 242 -16.65 28.49 32.47
C THR A 242 -17.47 29.78 32.41
N LYS A 243 -17.32 30.57 31.32
CA LYS A 243 -18.27 31.63 30.93
C LYS A 243 -18.16 32.14 29.47
N TYR A 244 -18.10 31.23 28.50
CA TYR A 244 -18.70 31.52 27.18
C TYR A 244 -19.90 30.61 26.94
N ILE A 245 -21.06 31.06 27.43
CA ILE A 245 -22.34 30.57 26.96
C ILE A 245 -22.46 31.02 25.51
N VAL A 246 -22.36 30.07 24.57
CA VAL A 246 -22.74 30.31 23.18
C VAL A 246 -24.27 30.45 23.17
N SER A 247 -24.75 31.69 23.27
CA SER A 247 -26.18 32.01 23.45
C SER A 247 -27.02 31.82 22.19
N ASP A 248 -26.39 31.57 21.04
CA ASP A 248 -27.03 31.24 19.78
C ASP A 248 -26.13 30.27 18.99
N THR A 249 -26.70 29.15 18.55
CA THR A 249 -26.02 28.11 17.74
C THR A 249 -26.45 28.13 16.26
N ASN A 250 -27.21 29.13 15.82
CA ASN A 250 -27.65 29.27 14.43
C ASN A 250 -26.49 29.57 13.48
N TYR A 251 -25.98 28.51 12.84
CA TYR A 251 -25.06 28.57 11.71
C TYR A 251 -25.71 29.35 10.54
N LYS A 252 -25.14 30.50 10.17
CA LYS A 252 -25.53 31.23 8.95
C LYS A 252 -24.69 30.75 7.77
N PRO A 253 -25.28 30.09 6.76
CA PRO A 253 -24.58 29.78 5.53
C PRO A 253 -24.40 31.04 4.67
N THR A 254 -23.25 31.11 4.00
CA THR A 254 -22.94 31.97 2.84
C THR A 254 -22.19 31.13 1.83
#